data_AF-A0A920FZM0-F1
#
_entry.id   AF-A0A920FZM0-F1
#
_cell.length_a   1.000
_cell.length_b   1.000
_cell.length_c   1.000
_cell.angle_alpha   90.00
_cell.angle_beta   90.00
_cell.angle_gamma   90.00
#
_symmetry.space_group_name_H-M   'P 1'
#
loop_
_entity.id
_entity.type
_entity.pdbx_description
1 polymer ?
#
loop_
_entity_poly.entity_id
_entity_poly.type
_entity_poly.pdbx_seq_one_letter_code
_entity_poly.pdbx_strand_id
1 'polypeptide(L)'
;MILYRKFKNSDRFLFLSNDIGLAESSNNKLKTTYAYSLGGLNFKGFDYRGIGPKSDGIYLGGNRFFTSTIGVGGSFLFDDKDNISTKLFYTVGSLWDSDYTSQNDLNLRSSVGVSLDVLTEIGPISFSYAIPIEKNDQDITREFNFTIGTSF
;
A
#
# COMPACT_ATOMS: atom_id res chain seq x y z
N MET A 1 5.44 9.01 6.32
CA MET A 1 4.75 10.10 7.05
C MET A 1 3.26 10.08 6.77
N ILE A 2 2.42 10.14 7.81
CA ILE A 2 0.96 10.24 7.66
C ILE A 2 0.47 11.54 8.29
N LEU A 3 -0.35 12.29 7.56
CA LEU A 3 -1.01 13.51 8.00
C LEU A 3 -2.52 13.29 8.02
N TYR A 4 -3.16 13.73 9.09
CA TYR A 4 -4.62 13.71 9.25
C TYR A 4 -5.14 15.13 9.44
N ARG A 5 -6.26 15.46 8.78
CA ARG A 5 -6.97 16.72 8.96
C ARG A 5 -8.46 16.45 9.14
N LYS A 6 -8.98 16.72 10.33
CA LYS A 6 -10.41 16.56 10.67
C LYS A 6 -11.24 17.69 10.05
N PHE A 7 -12.45 17.37 9.57
CA PHE A 7 -13.41 18.38 9.13
C PHE A 7 -14.12 19.02 10.34
N LYS A 8 -14.49 20.30 10.23
CA LYS A 8 -15.16 21.03 11.32
C LYS A 8 -16.53 20.40 11.58
N ASN A 9 -16.82 20.06 12.84
CA ASN A 9 -18.09 19.49 13.32
C ASN A 9 -18.50 18.12 12.71
N SER A 10 -17.56 17.26 12.31
CA SER A 10 -17.86 15.84 12.02
C SER A 10 -16.69 14.94 12.37
N ASP A 11 -16.93 13.64 12.54
CA ASP A 11 -15.88 12.63 12.77
C ASP A 11 -15.15 12.18 11.49
N ARG A 12 -15.45 12.85 10.38
CA ARG A 12 -14.77 12.66 9.10
C ARG A 12 -13.42 13.39 9.09
N PHE A 13 -12.46 12.79 8.41
CA PHE A 13 -11.13 13.35 8.23
C PHE A 13 -10.60 13.08 6.82
N LEU A 14 -9.77 14.00 6.33
CA LEU A 14 -8.88 13.79 5.21
C LEU A 14 -7.57 13.19 5.75
N PHE A 15 -6.99 12.25 5.02
CA PHE A 15 -5.65 11.75 5.30
C PHE A 15 -4.77 11.74 4.06
N LEU A 16 -3.47 11.91 4.30
CA LEU A 16 -2.42 11.80 3.31
C LEU A 16 -1.29 10.95 3.92
N SER A 17 -0.93 9.84 3.28
CA SER A 17 0.15 8.94 3.70
C SER A 17 1.18 8.88 2.59
N ASN A 18 2.42 9.27 2.90
CA ASN A 18 3.54 9.14 1.99
C ASN A 18 4.59 8.22 2.58
N ASP A 19 5.12 7.31 1.79
CA ASP A 19 6.24 6.45 2.16
C ASP A 19 7.29 6.50 1.05
N ILE A 20 8.57 6.56 1.42
CA ILE A 20 9.68 6.65 0.48
C ILE A 20 10.81 5.84 1.09
N GLY A 21 11.44 4.98 0.29
CA GLY A 21 12.59 4.21 0.70
C GLY A 21 13.68 4.19 -0.35
N LEU A 22 14.91 4.19 0.13
CA LEU A 22 16.12 3.97 -0.64
C LEU A 22 17.01 3.00 0.12
N ALA A 23 17.57 2.03 -0.58
CA ALA A 23 18.47 1.03 -0.05
C ALA A 23 19.61 0.84 -1.05
N GLU A 24 20.84 1.01 -0.57
CA GLU A 24 22.05 0.88 -1.37
C GLU A 24 23.08 0.07 -0.59
N SER A 25 23.93 -0.64 -1.32
CA SER A 25 25.00 -1.46 -0.76
C SER A 25 26.35 -0.90 -1.19
N SER A 26 27.28 -0.74 -0.26
CA SER A 26 28.53 0.00 -0.50
C SER A 26 29.46 -0.68 -1.50
N ASN A 27 29.57 -2.01 -1.47
CA ASN A 27 30.64 -2.74 -2.17
C ASN A 27 30.15 -3.89 -3.06
N ASN A 28 28.89 -4.31 -2.91
CA ASN A 28 28.33 -5.48 -3.58
C ASN A 28 26.88 -5.21 -3.94
N LYS A 29 26.27 -6.06 -4.78
CA LYS A 29 24.83 -6.01 -5.01
C LYS A 29 24.05 -6.09 -3.69
N LEU A 30 23.03 -5.26 -3.52
CA LEU A 30 22.10 -5.31 -2.40
C LEU A 30 21.46 -6.70 -2.39
N LYS A 31 21.44 -7.40 -1.25
CA LYS A 31 20.74 -8.69 -1.18
C LYS A 31 19.24 -8.45 -1.33
N THR A 32 18.54 -9.30 -2.07
CA THR A 32 17.08 -9.20 -2.25
C THR A 32 16.29 -9.26 -0.93
N THR A 33 16.86 -9.85 0.11
CA THR A 33 16.30 -9.83 1.48
C THR A 33 16.31 -8.46 2.14
N TYR A 34 17.12 -7.52 1.65
CA TYR A 34 17.19 -6.13 2.10
C TYR A 34 16.57 -5.15 1.09
N ALA A 35 16.12 -5.64 -0.06
CA ALA A 35 15.37 -4.85 -1.03
C ALA A 35 13.94 -4.63 -0.54
N TYR A 36 13.33 -3.53 -0.97
CA TYR A 36 11.93 -3.23 -0.63
C TYR A 36 10.96 -4.10 -1.43
N SER A 37 9.74 -4.19 -0.89
CA SER A 37 8.62 -4.85 -1.56
C SER A 37 7.37 -4.00 -1.56
N LEU A 38 6.57 -4.15 -2.61
CA LEU A 38 5.36 -3.35 -2.80
C LEU A 38 4.18 -4.22 -3.22
N GLY A 39 3.00 -3.92 -2.67
CA GLY A 39 1.77 -4.70 -2.85
C GLY A 39 1.29 -5.37 -1.56
N GLY A 40 0.04 -5.79 -1.53
CA GLY A 40 -0.64 -6.25 -0.31
C GLY A 40 -1.05 -5.06 0.55
N LEU A 41 -0.67 -5.05 1.83
CA LEU A 41 -1.12 -4.02 2.78
C LEU A 41 -0.48 -2.63 2.55
N ASN A 42 0.73 -2.57 1.98
CA ASN A 42 1.42 -1.31 1.70
C ASN A 42 1.08 -0.71 0.33
N PHE A 43 0.36 -1.45 -0.53
CA PHE A 43 -0.19 -0.97 -1.80
C PHE A 43 -1.39 -1.85 -2.19
N LYS A 44 -2.57 -1.49 -1.70
CA LYS A 44 -3.80 -2.28 -1.87
C LYS A 44 -4.22 -2.33 -3.35
N GLY A 45 -4.82 -3.45 -3.76
CA GLY A 45 -5.18 -3.74 -5.16
C GLY A 45 -4.15 -4.64 -5.86
N PHE A 46 -2.95 -4.74 -5.30
CA PHE A 46 -1.88 -5.61 -5.78
C PHE A 46 -1.57 -6.70 -4.76
N ASP A 47 -1.10 -7.85 -5.23
CA ASP A 47 -0.63 -8.94 -4.37
C ASP A 47 0.61 -8.51 -3.59
N TYR A 48 0.92 -9.15 -2.46
CA TYR A 48 2.20 -8.98 -1.79
C TYR A 48 3.34 -9.34 -2.76
N ARG A 49 4.31 -8.43 -2.96
CA ARG A 49 5.33 -8.54 -4.01
C ARG A 49 4.74 -8.59 -5.43
N GLY A 50 3.56 -8.00 -5.61
CA GLY A 50 2.86 -7.91 -6.87
C GLY A 50 3.41 -6.85 -7.81
N ILE A 51 4.05 -5.79 -7.27
CA ILE A 51 4.63 -4.67 -8.03
C ILE A 51 6.15 -4.69 -7.91
N GLY A 52 6.86 -4.58 -9.03
CA GLY A 52 8.30 -4.31 -9.05
C GLY A 52 9.10 -5.19 -10.01
N PRO A 53 10.45 -5.07 -10.00
CA PRO A 53 11.34 -5.79 -10.90
C PRO A 53 11.25 -7.32 -10.76
N LYS A 54 11.21 -8.01 -11.90
CA LYS A 54 11.19 -9.47 -12.01
C LYS A 54 12.16 -9.92 -13.09
N SER A 55 12.72 -11.12 -12.93
CA SER A 55 13.44 -11.83 -14.01
C SER A 55 12.97 -13.27 -14.02
N ASP A 56 12.56 -13.78 -15.18
CA ASP A 56 12.13 -15.17 -15.36
C ASP A 56 11.02 -15.59 -14.37
N GLY A 57 10.10 -14.67 -14.08
CA GLY A 57 9.00 -14.87 -13.12
C GLY A 57 9.40 -14.77 -11.64
N ILE A 58 10.69 -14.60 -11.32
CA ILE A 58 11.20 -14.45 -9.97
C ILE A 58 11.16 -12.98 -9.56
N TYR A 59 10.56 -12.70 -8.40
CA TYR A 59 10.51 -11.36 -7.81
C TYR A 59 11.85 -10.97 -7.18
N LEU A 60 12.39 -9.81 -7.58
CA LEU A 60 13.73 -9.36 -7.16
C LEU A 60 13.70 -8.25 -6.11
N GLY A 61 12.56 -7.59 -5.93
CA GLY A 61 12.45 -6.38 -5.11
C GLY A 61 13.09 -5.16 -5.78
N GLY A 62 12.95 -4.01 -5.13
CA GLY A 62 13.52 -2.75 -5.59
C GLY A 62 14.33 -2.05 -4.50
N ASN A 63 15.37 -1.37 -4.91
CA ASN A 63 16.24 -0.54 -4.09
C ASN A 63 15.55 0.78 -3.74
N ARG A 64 14.60 1.22 -4.57
CA ARG A 64 13.91 2.50 -4.41
C ARG A 64 12.41 2.30 -4.53
N PHE A 65 11.67 2.94 -3.64
CA PHE A 65 10.22 2.99 -3.75
C PHE A 65 9.66 4.32 -3.26
N PHE A 66 8.46 4.64 -3.73
CA PHE A 66 7.62 5.61 -3.07
C PHE A 66 6.15 5.18 -3.17
N THR A 67 5.36 5.61 -2.19
CA THR A 67 3.90 5.58 -2.24
C THR A 67 3.34 6.90 -1.75
N SER A 68 2.23 7.30 -2.33
CA SER A 68 1.41 8.41 -1.86
C SER A 68 -0.04 7.96 -1.89
N THR A 69 -0.69 8.00 -0.74
CA THR A 69 -2.10 7.65 -0.58
C THR A 69 -2.83 8.85 -0.03
N ILE A 70 -3.87 9.28 -0.72
CA ILE A 70 -4.82 10.29 -0.24
C ILE A 70 -6.17 9.63 -0.04
N GLY A 71 -6.90 10.08 0.97
CA GLY A 71 -8.23 9.56 1.19
C GLY A 71 -9.04 10.33 2.21
N VAL A 72 -10.28 9.92 2.34
CA VAL A 72 -11.20 10.39 3.37
C VAL A 72 -11.62 9.21 4.22
N GLY A 73 -11.70 9.43 5.53
CA GLY A 73 -12.11 8.42 6.50
C GLY A 73 -13.13 8.97 7.47
N GLY A 74 -13.85 8.07 8.13
CA GLY A 74 -14.85 8.38 9.14
C GLY A 74 -16.02 7.39 9.11
N SER A 75 -17.06 7.68 9.86
CA SER A 75 -18.31 6.93 9.85
C SER A 75 -19.22 7.51 8.76
N PHE A 76 -19.11 6.97 7.54
CA PHE A 76 -19.94 7.42 6.41
C PHE A 76 -21.31 6.74 6.39
N LEU A 77 -21.36 5.48 6.83
CA LEU A 77 -22.51 4.59 6.72
C LEU A 77 -23.03 4.10 8.08
N PHE A 78 -22.28 4.35 9.16
CA PHE A 78 -22.53 3.84 10.51
C PHE A 78 -22.60 5.00 11.50
N ASP A 79 -23.13 4.75 12.69
CA ASP A 79 -23.18 5.76 13.74
C ASP A 79 -21.78 5.98 14.33
N ASP A 80 -21.49 7.20 14.77
CA ASP A 80 -20.18 7.57 15.36
C ASP A 80 -19.85 6.78 16.65
N LYS A 81 -20.85 6.13 17.27
CA LYS A 81 -20.70 5.28 18.45
C LYS A 81 -20.26 3.85 18.14
N ASP A 82 -20.32 3.45 16.88
CA ASP A 82 -19.91 2.12 16.46
C ASP A 82 -18.38 2.03 16.40
N ASN A 83 -17.82 0.88 16.78
CA ASN A 83 -16.38 0.60 16.68
C ASN A 83 -15.93 0.34 15.23
N ILE A 84 -16.54 1.04 14.28
CA ILE A 84 -16.42 0.82 12.84
C ILE A 84 -15.98 2.13 12.18
N SER A 85 -14.93 2.07 11.37
CA SER A 85 -14.47 3.20 10.56
C SER A 85 -14.39 2.78 9.10
N THR A 86 -14.82 3.67 8.21
CA THR A 86 -14.75 3.47 6.77
C THR A 86 -13.79 4.47 6.15
N LYS A 87 -13.02 4.04 5.14
CA LYS A 87 -12.14 4.92 4.37
C LYS A 87 -12.33 4.71 2.88
N LEU A 88 -12.27 5.81 2.13
CA LEU A 88 -12.12 5.84 0.69
C LEU A 88 -10.73 6.36 0.38
N PHE A 89 -9.98 5.69 -0.49
CA PHE A 89 -8.60 6.05 -0.76
C PHE A 89 -8.20 5.87 -2.22
N TYR A 90 -7.21 6.64 -2.62
CA TYR A 90 -6.48 6.51 -3.87
C TYR A 90 -4.99 6.46 -3.55
N THR A 91 -4.30 5.47 -4.08
CA THR A 91 -2.87 5.24 -3.88
C THR A 91 -2.17 5.31 -5.23
N VAL A 92 -1.03 6.00 -5.28
CA VAL A 92 -0.09 6.00 -6.41
C VAL A 92 1.30 5.70 -5.87
N GLY A 93 2.14 5.04 -6.67
CA GLY A 93 3.51 4.76 -6.26
C GLY A 93 4.27 3.90 -7.25
N SER A 94 5.51 3.57 -6.90
CA SER A 94 6.39 2.76 -7.71
C SER A 94 7.41 2.06 -6.83
N LEU A 95 7.88 0.90 -7.29
CA LEU A 95 9.04 0.19 -6.79
C LEU A 95 9.91 -0.15 -8.00
N TRP A 96 11.14 0.34 -8.00
CA TRP A 96 12.05 0.22 -9.13
C TRP A 96 13.50 0.05 -8.65
N ASP A 97 14.40 -0.07 -9.62
CA ASP A 97 15.85 -0.19 -9.44
C ASP A 97 16.24 -1.48 -8.71
N SER A 98 16.82 -2.45 -9.42
CA SER A 98 17.28 -3.72 -8.83
C SER A 98 18.63 -4.11 -9.37
N ASP A 99 19.55 -4.48 -8.49
CA ASP A 99 20.92 -4.87 -8.86
C ASP A 99 20.98 -6.19 -9.67
N TYR A 100 19.86 -6.89 -9.82
CA TYR A 100 19.76 -8.20 -10.47
C TYR A 100 19.07 -8.18 -11.83
N THR A 101 18.59 -7.03 -12.30
CA THR A 101 17.98 -6.89 -13.63
C THR A 101 18.34 -5.55 -14.25
N SER A 102 18.23 -5.45 -15.58
CA SER A 102 18.33 -4.17 -16.29
C SER A 102 17.01 -3.39 -16.31
N GLN A 103 15.91 -4.00 -15.86
CA GLN A 103 14.59 -3.37 -15.77
C GLN A 103 14.51 -2.45 -14.54
N ASN A 104 15.12 -1.27 -14.66
CA ASN A 104 15.26 -0.32 -13.55
C ASN A 104 14.39 0.93 -13.72
N ASP A 105 13.47 0.92 -14.69
CA ASP A 105 12.61 2.05 -14.99
C ASP A 105 11.57 2.29 -13.91
N LEU A 106 11.41 3.56 -13.53
CA LEU A 106 10.32 4.01 -12.68
C LEU A 106 9.02 3.98 -13.47
N ASN A 107 8.15 3.04 -13.14
CA ASN A 107 6.83 2.88 -13.75
C ASN A 107 5.75 3.07 -12.67
N LEU A 108 4.85 4.03 -12.87
CA LEU A 108 3.82 4.35 -11.88
C LEU A 108 2.74 3.28 -11.85
N ARG A 109 2.32 2.92 -10.64
CA ARG A 109 1.12 2.12 -10.36
C ARG A 109 0.14 2.97 -9.60
N SER A 110 -1.14 2.69 -9.76
CA SER A 110 -2.19 3.31 -8.96
C SER A 110 -3.36 2.40 -8.69
N SER A 111 -4.07 2.65 -7.60
CA SER A 111 -5.30 1.96 -7.24
C SER A 111 -6.26 2.88 -6.49
N VAL A 112 -7.54 2.57 -6.58
CA VAL A 112 -8.60 3.23 -5.82
C VAL A 112 -9.34 2.17 -5.01
N GLY A 113 -9.72 2.47 -3.78
CA GLY A 113 -10.36 1.47 -2.94
C GLY A 113 -11.10 2.01 -1.74
N VAL A 114 -11.75 1.07 -1.07
CA VAL A 114 -12.49 1.28 0.16
C VAL A 114 -11.94 0.36 1.24
N SER A 115 -11.95 0.81 2.50
CA SER A 115 -11.65 -0.06 3.64
C SER A 115 -12.66 0.10 4.76
N LEU A 116 -12.87 -1.00 5.47
CA LEU A 116 -13.69 -1.11 6.66
C LEU A 116 -12.78 -1.59 7.80
N ASP A 117 -12.57 -0.74 8.79
CA ASP A 117 -11.79 -1.03 9.98
C ASP A 117 -12.77 -1.25 11.14
N VAL A 118 -12.74 -2.42 11.77
CA VAL A 118 -13.61 -2.81 12.87
C VAL A 118 -12.74 -3.12 14.08
N LEU A 119 -12.98 -2.43 15.20
CA LEU A 119 -12.34 -2.76 16.46
C LEU A 119 -13.21 -3.77 17.22
N THR A 120 -12.70 -4.99 17.35
CA THR A 120 -13.35 -6.08 18.10
C THR A 120 -12.67 -6.27 19.46
N GLU A 121 -13.31 -7.03 20.37
CA GLU A 121 -12.74 -7.37 21.68
C GLU A 121 -11.40 -8.14 21.57
N ILE A 122 -11.21 -8.89 20.48
CA ILE A 122 -9.99 -9.68 20.23
C ILE A 122 -8.93 -8.93 19.41
N GLY A 123 -9.25 -7.70 18.96
CA GLY A 123 -8.31 -6.84 18.24
C GLY A 123 -8.91 -6.14 17.01
N PRO A 124 -8.11 -5.29 16.35
CA PRO A 124 -8.53 -4.60 15.13
C PRO A 124 -8.60 -5.58 13.96
N ILE A 125 -9.66 -5.46 13.16
CA ILE A 125 -9.85 -6.16 11.90
C ILE A 125 -9.99 -5.11 10.80
N SER A 126 -9.21 -5.23 9.72
CA SER A 126 -9.31 -4.34 8.56
C SER A 126 -9.66 -5.16 7.33
N PHE A 127 -10.69 -4.76 6.61
CA PHE A 127 -11.04 -5.26 5.29
C PHE A 127 -10.81 -4.16 4.28
N SER A 128 -10.31 -4.52 3.09
CA SER A 128 -10.16 -3.57 2.01
C SER A 128 -10.44 -4.20 0.67
N TYR A 129 -11.07 -3.42 -0.20
CA TYR A 129 -11.29 -3.75 -1.60
C TYR A 129 -10.77 -2.59 -2.44
N ALA A 130 -9.77 -2.86 -3.28
CA ALA A 130 -9.10 -1.85 -4.09
C ALA A 130 -8.89 -2.34 -5.51
N ILE A 131 -9.23 -1.51 -6.48
CA ILE A 131 -9.13 -1.81 -7.90
C ILE A 131 -7.86 -1.13 -8.45
N PRO A 132 -6.92 -1.88 -9.05
CA PRO A 132 -5.81 -1.31 -9.81
C PRO A 132 -6.31 -0.46 -10.97
N ILE A 133 -5.83 0.78 -11.06
CA ILE A 133 -6.16 1.71 -12.16
C ILE A 133 -5.01 1.73 -13.18
N GLU A 134 -3.78 1.84 -12.71
CA GLU A 134 -2.57 1.80 -13.55
C GLU A 134 -1.69 0.63 -13.08
N LYS A 135 -1.36 -0.27 -14.01
CA LYS A 135 -0.57 -1.49 -13.78
C LYS A 135 0.24 -1.85 -15.01
N ASN A 136 1.33 -2.57 -14.81
CA ASN A 136 2.10 -3.18 -15.90
C ASN A 136 1.66 -4.63 -16.12
N ASP A 137 2.02 -5.21 -17.27
CA ASP A 137 1.62 -6.57 -17.67
C ASP A 137 2.13 -7.66 -16.72
N GLN A 138 3.29 -7.43 -16.09
CA GLN A 138 3.92 -8.38 -15.17
C GLN A 138 3.45 -8.22 -13.72
N ASP A 139 2.58 -7.25 -13.42
CA ASP A 139 2.09 -7.03 -12.07
C ASP A 139 1.04 -8.08 -11.68
N ILE A 140 1.05 -8.49 -10.40
CA ILE A 140 0.07 -9.44 -9.85
C ILE A 140 -0.93 -8.65 -9.00
N THR A 141 -2.21 -8.74 -9.36
CA THR A 141 -3.29 -7.99 -8.72
C THR A 141 -3.98 -8.80 -7.63
N ARG A 142 -4.38 -8.14 -6.54
CA ARG A 142 -5.28 -8.70 -5.51
C ARG A 142 -6.17 -7.58 -4.98
N GLU A 143 -7.44 -7.63 -5.37
CA GLU A 143 -8.38 -6.56 -5.04
C GLU A 143 -8.83 -6.59 -3.59
N PHE A 144 -9.13 -7.78 -3.06
CA PHE A 144 -9.57 -7.96 -1.69
C PHE A 144 -8.42 -8.34 -0.75
N ASN A 145 -8.26 -7.61 0.35
CA ASN A 145 -7.31 -7.91 1.41
C ASN A 145 -7.98 -7.77 2.78
N PHE A 146 -7.57 -8.59 3.73
CA PHE A 146 -7.98 -8.47 5.12
C PHE A 146 -6.79 -8.63 6.07
N THR A 147 -6.91 -8.08 7.27
CA THR A 147 -5.92 -8.21 8.35
C THR A 147 -6.64 -8.36 9.66
N ILE A 148 -6.19 -9.29 10.49
CA ILE A 148 -6.73 -9.55 11.83
C ILE A 148 -5.58 -9.39 12.82
N GLY A 149 -5.78 -8.56 13.84
CA GLY A 149 -4.84 -8.34 14.92
C GLY A 149 -3.83 -7.22 14.66
N THR A 150 -2.84 -7.12 15.53
CA THR A 150 -1.72 -6.20 15.41
C THR A 150 -0.60 -6.87 14.63
N SER A 151 -0.22 -6.35 13.47
CA SER A 151 1.04 -6.76 12.83
C SER A 151 2.17 -6.19 13.67
N PHE A 152 2.94 -7.06 14.34
CA PHE A 152 4.15 -6.70 15.11
C PHE A 152 5.35 -6.54 14.17
#